data_AF-A0A4R0KX84-F1
#
_entry.id   AF-A0A4R0KX84-F1
#
_cell.length_a   1.000
_cell.length_b   1.000
_cell.length_c   1.000
_cell.angle_alpha   90.00
_cell.angle_beta   90.00
_cell.angle_gamma   90.00
#
_symmetry.space_group_name_H-M   'P 1'
#
loop_
_entity.id
_entity.type
_entity.pdbx_description
1 polymer ?
#
loop_
_entity_poly.entity_id
_entity_poly.type
_entity_poly.pdbx_seq_one_letter_code
_entity_poly.pdbx_strand_id
1 'polypeptide(L)'
;MPATGPRSFDPVVVGNRETDAWAAYYRHEWRSFLSASVGMVAAAFGMSPRRTLAGAWFVLRANQLWAPYPDNQPDAARAYMRRFYELVAQDGELPLDPARAARLEVEWWRIHRAHQHDDAVTTDQLAAALVDLYSYVYDADPEAIRPAALKRVEAMDLSDRWVRAGCDHDDPLLAAERRALVASYAALRKAVERSPFRRAHP
;
A
#
# COMPACT_ATOMS: atom_id res chain seq x y z
N MET A 1 -17.93 10.27 -14.46
CA MET A 1 -16.91 10.53 -13.42
C MET A 1 -15.58 10.67 -14.13
N PRO A 2 -14.68 11.60 -13.72
CA PRO A 2 -13.34 11.64 -14.29
C PRO A 2 -12.67 10.28 -14.09
N ALA A 3 -11.88 9.84 -15.06
CA ALA A 3 -11.15 8.58 -14.97
C ALA A 3 -10.18 8.64 -13.78
N THR A 4 -10.43 7.82 -12.76
CA THR A 4 -9.47 7.56 -11.69
C THR A 4 -8.44 6.57 -12.22
N GLY A 5 -7.18 6.74 -11.85
CA GLY A 5 -6.09 5.89 -12.30
C GLY A 5 -4.87 6.06 -11.40
N PRO A 6 -3.83 5.22 -11.58
CA PRO A 6 -2.61 5.26 -10.76
C PRO A 6 -1.95 6.65 -10.73
N ARG A 7 -2.17 7.47 -11.76
CA ARG A 7 -1.68 8.86 -11.82
C ARG A 7 -2.80 9.90 -11.80
N SER A 8 -3.97 9.61 -11.23
CA SER A 8 -5.06 10.59 -11.03
C SER A 8 -5.95 10.30 -9.81
N PHE A 9 -5.57 9.33 -8.96
CA PHE A 9 -6.36 8.91 -7.81
C PHE A 9 -6.61 10.05 -6.80
N ASP A 10 -7.73 9.94 -6.08
CA ASP A 10 -8.04 10.84 -4.97
C ASP A 10 -7.32 10.35 -3.69
N PRO A 11 -6.36 11.13 -3.15
CA PRO A 11 -5.59 10.72 -1.98
C PRO A 11 -6.44 10.57 -0.71
N VAL A 12 -7.55 11.31 -0.60
CA VAL A 12 -8.49 11.20 0.53
C VAL A 12 -9.22 9.87 0.46
N VAL A 13 -9.73 9.50 -0.71
CA VAL A 13 -10.43 8.22 -0.89
C VAL A 13 -9.48 7.05 -0.65
N VAL A 14 -8.31 7.05 -1.27
CA VAL A 14 -7.35 5.93 -1.14
C VAL A 14 -6.85 5.82 0.30
N GLY A 15 -6.42 6.93 0.92
CA GLY A 15 -5.97 6.94 2.31
C GLY A 15 -7.03 6.45 3.29
N ASN A 16 -8.29 6.87 3.12
CA ASN A 16 -9.38 6.41 3.96
C ASN A 16 -9.63 4.89 3.84
N ARG A 17 -9.61 4.36 2.61
CA ARG A 17 -9.85 2.94 2.36
C ARG A 17 -8.70 2.08 2.87
N GLU A 18 -7.47 2.57 2.80
CA GLU A 18 -6.34 1.85 3.35
C GLU A 18 -6.37 1.81 4.88
N THR A 19 -6.74 2.90 5.56
CA THR A 19 -6.98 2.87 7.01
C THR A 19 -8.03 1.82 7.39
N ASP A 20 -9.15 1.78 6.66
CA ASP A 20 -10.20 0.78 6.91
C ASP A 20 -9.66 -0.66 6.70
N ALA A 21 -8.78 -0.85 5.70
CA ALA A 21 -8.15 -2.13 5.43
C ALA A 21 -7.15 -2.52 6.53
N TRP A 22 -6.33 -1.60 7.03
CA TRP A 22 -5.36 -1.87 8.10
C TRP A 22 -6.08 -2.21 9.42
N ALA A 23 -7.09 -1.42 9.80
CA ALA A 23 -7.89 -1.71 10.98
C ALA A 23 -8.56 -3.10 10.89
N ALA A 24 -9.15 -3.42 9.74
CA ALA A 24 -9.76 -4.74 9.50
C ALA A 24 -8.72 -5.87 9.47
N TYR A 25 -7.52 -5.63 8.95
CA TYR A 25 -6.43 -6.61 8.90
C TYR A 25 -6.00 -7.04 10.30
N TYR A 26 -5.66 -6.08 11.18
CA TYR A 26 -5.20 -6.40 12.54
C TYR A 26 -6.29 -7.00 13.42
N ARG A 27 -7.56 -6.75 13.10
CA ARG A 27 -8.71 -7.36 13.76
C ARG A 27 -9.18 -8.67 13.11
N HIS A 28 -8.51 -9.10 12.04
CA HIS A 28 -8.86 -10.27 11.23
C HIS A 28 -10.30 -10.24 10.67
N GLU A 29 -10.85 -9.06 10.42
CA GLU A 29 -12.18 -8.83 9.86
C GLU A 29 -12.15 -8.93 8.33
N TRP A 30 -11.93 -10.13 7.80
CA TRP A 30 -11.63 -10.35 6.37
C TRP A 30 -12.70 -9.85 5.39
N ARG A 31 -13.97 -9.81 5.81
CA ARG A 31 -15.06 -9.25 5.00
C ARG A 31 -14.93 -7.73 4.88
N SER A 32 -14.67 -7.04 6.00
CA SER A 32 -14.41 -5.60 6.05
C SER A 32 -13.15 -5.27 5.25
N PHE A 33 -12.08 -6.06 5.41
CA PHE A 33 -10.84 -5.92 4.65
C PHE A 33 -11.08 -6.01 3.13
N LEU A 34 -11.86 -7.00 2.68
CA LEU A 34 -12.15 -7.16 1.26
C LEU A 34 -12.95 -5.97 0.70
N SER A 35 -13.96 -5.49 1.44
CA SER A 35 -14.74 -4.31 1.05
C SER A 35 -13.87 -3.07 0.92
N ALA A 36 -12.99 -2.83 1.90
CA ALA A 36 -12.02 -1.73 1.88
C ALA A 36 -11.04 -1.86 0.70
N SER A 37 -10.52 -3.07 0.46
CA SER A 37 -9.60 -3.38 -0.64
C SER A 37 -10.24 -3.15 -2.02
N VAL A 38 -11.51 -3.53 -2.21
CA VAL A 38 -12.24 -3.24 -3.46
C VAL A 38 -12.32 -1.73 -3.70
N GLY A 39 -12.68 -0.96 -2.67
CA GLY A 39 -12.74 0.50 -2.76
C GLY A 39 -11.37 1.12 -3.05
N MET A 40 -10.33 0.66 -2.37
CA MET A 40 -8.95 1.11 -2.56
C MET A 40 -8.44 0.83 -3.97
N VAL A 41 -8.57 -0.42 -4.45
CA VAL A 41 -8.09 -0.81 -5.79
C VAL A 41 -8.83 -0.06 -6.89
N ALA A 42 -10.16 0.12 -6.75
CA ALA A 42 -10.95 0.90 -7.70
C ALA A 42 -10.47 2.36 -7.78
N ALA A 43 -10.30 3.00 -6.62
CA ALA A 43 -9.91 4.41 -6.54
C ALA A 43 -8.46 4.64 -6.97
N ALA A 44 -7.55 3.73 -6.63
CA ALA A 44 -6.13 3.86 -6.92
C ALA A 44 -5.78 3.53 -8.38
N PHE A 45 -6.44 2.54 -9.00
CA PHE A 45 -6.00 2.02 -10.30
C PHE A 45 -7.00 2.17 -11.44
N GLY A 46 -8.25 2.56 -11.18
CA GLY A 46 -9.22 2.77 -12.27
C GLY A 46 -9.66 1.51 -13.00
N MET A 47 -9.36 0.33 -12.46
CA MET A 47 -9.63 -0.95 -13.11
C MET A 47 -11.13 -1.17 -13.34
N SER A 48 -11.45 -1.94 -14.38
CA SER A 48 -12.82 -2.44 -14.60
C SER A 48 -13.31 -3.24 -13.38
N PRO A 49 -14.62 -3.26 -13.05
CA PRO A 49 -15.14 -3.91 -11.84
C PRO A 49 -14.69 -5.36 -11.62
N ARG A 50 -14.61 -6.17 -12.68
CA ARG A 50 -14.14 -7.56 -12.61
C ARG A 50 -12.67 -7.65 -12.19
N ARG A 51 -11.83 -6.80 -12.77
CA ARG A 51 -10.39 -6.72 -12.45
C ARG A 51 -10.17 -6.15 -11.05
N THR A 52 -10.93 -5.13 -10.66
CA THR A 52 -10.92 -4.59 -9.28
C THR A 52 -11.21 -5.69 -8.25
N LEU A 53 -12.26 -6.49 -8.47
CA LEU A 53 -12.60 -7.56 -7.55
C LEU A 53 -11.51 -8.64 -7.50
N ALA A 54 -10.97 -9.04 -8.64
CA ALA A 54 -9.86 -9.99 -8.71
C ALA A 54 -8.60 -9.47 -8.00
N GLY A 55 -8.25 -8.20 -8.23
CA GLY A 55 -7.13 -7.53 -7.56
C GLY A 55 -7.31 -7.45 -6.05
N ALA A 56 -8.47 -7.02 -5.58
CA ALA A 56 -8.79 -6.97 -4.15
C ALA A 56 -8.76 -8.36 -3.50
N TRP A 57 -9.20 -9.39 -4.22
CA TRP A 57 -9.09 -10.78 -3.76
C TRP A 57 -7.62 -11.20 -3.62
N PHE A 58 -6.74 -10.84 -4.57
CA PHE A 58 -5.30 -11.15 -4.46
C PHE A 58 -4.67 -10.46 -3.26
N VAL A 59 -4.98 -9.18 -3.04
CA VAL A 59 -4.52 -8.41 -1.87
C VAL A 59 -5.00 -9.07 -0.57
N LEU A 60 -6.27 -9.49 -0.49
CA LEU A 60 -6.80 -10.21 0.68
C LEU A 60 -6.01 -11.50 0.95
N ARG A 61 -5.77 -12.33 -0.07
CA ARG A 61 -5.06 -13.60 0.12
C ARG A 61 -3.61 -13.40 0.51
N ALA A 62 -2.94 -12.41 -0.06
CA ALA A 62 -1.59 -12.05 0.33
C ALA A 62 -1.54 -11.66 1.82
N ASN A 63 -2.48 -10.82 2.26
CA ASN A 63 -2.57 -10.39 3.66
C ASN A 63 -2.91 -11.55 4.61
N GLN A 64 -3.80 -12.47 4.23
CA GLN A 64 -4.10 -13.65 5.07
C GLN A 64 -2.90 -14.59 5.23
N LEU A 65 -2.03 -14.69 4.22
CA LEU A 65 -0.80 -15.49 4.28
C LEU A 65 0.32 -14.77 5.02
N TRP A 66 0.28 -13.44 5.02
CA TRP A 66 1.20 -12.60 5.78
C TRP A 66 0.81 -12.49 7.25
N ALA A 67 -0.48 -12.54 7.59
CA ALA A 67 -1.00 -12.23 8.93
C ALA A 67 -0.40 -13.07 10.07
N PRO A 68 -0.30 -14.41 9.97
CA PRO A 68 0.29 -15.22 11.04
C PRO A 68 1.73 -14.80 11.32
N TYR A 69 2.13 -14.69 12.59
CA TYR A 69 3.51 -14.45 12.98
C TYR A 69 3.83 -15.31 14.22
N PRO A 70 4.96 -16.03 14.24
CA PRO A 70 6.04 -16.06 13.24
C PRO A 70 5.78 -16.94 12.01
N ASP A 71 4.64 -17.62 11.92
CA ASP A 71 4.36 -18.65 10.89
C ASP A 71 3.83 -18.10 9.55
N ASN A 72 4.20 -16.87 9.16
CA ASN A 72 3.78 -16.31 7.86
C ASN A 72 4.39 -17.06 6.68
N GLN A 73 3.74 -16.94 5.53
CA GLN A 73 4.19 -17.51 4.26
C GLN A 73 4.60 -16.39 3.28
N PRO A 74 5.80 -15.80 3.44
CA PRO A 74 6.24 -14.62 2.67
C PRO A 74 6.25 -14.86 1.15
N ASP A 75 6.71 -16.03 0.70
CA ASP A 75 6.78 -16.35 -0.73
C ASP A 75 5.39 -16.54 -1.35
N ALA A 76 4.45 -17.12 -0.60
CA ALA A 76 3.08 -17.27 -1.05
C ALA A 76 2.36 -15.92 -1.11
N ALA A 77 2.57 -15.05 -0.12
CA ALA A 77 2.07 -13.67 -0.15
C ALA A 77 2.60 -12.90 -1.38
N ARG A 78 3.90 -13.05 -1.67
CA ARG A 78 4.53 -12.46 -2.86
C ARG A 78 3.95 -12.99 -4.17
N ALA A 79 3.64 -14.28 -4.26
CA ALA A 79 3.01 -14.85 -5.44
C ALA A 79 1.62 -14.24 -5.72
N TYR A 80 0.83 -13.94 -4.68
CA TYR A 80 -0.44 -13.23 -4.84
C TYR A 80 -0.25 -11.76 -5.21
N MET A 81 0.71 -11.06 -4.58
CA MET A 81 1.02 -9.68 -4.97
C MET A 81 1.52 -9.58 -6.42
N ARG A 82 2.23 -10.60 -6.92
CA ARG A 82 2.63 -10.67 -8.34
C ARG A 82 1.40 -10.67 -9.25
N ARG A 83 0.40 -11.52 -8.95
CA ARG A 83 -0.86 -11.58 -9.73
C ARG A 83 -1.65 -10.27 -9.66
N PHE A 84 -1.59 -9.59 -8.52
CA PHE A 84 -2.16 -8.25 -8.41
C PHE A 84 -1.46 -7.26 -9.35
N TYR A 85 -0.13 -7.20 -9.34
CA TYR A 85 0.60 -6.31 -10.24
C TYR A 85 0.51 -6.70 -11.72
N GLU A 86 0.31 -7.98 -12.03
CA GLU A 86 -0.02 -8.43 -13.40
C GLU A 86 -1.31 -7.76 -13.90
N LEU A 87 -2.32 -7.59 -13.04
CA LEU A 87 -3.54 -6.84 -13.38
C LEU A 87 -3.29 -5.33 -13.51
N VAL A 88 -2.45 -4.76 -12.63
CA VAL A 88 -2.08 -3.33 -12.67
C VAL A 88 -1.36 -2.97 -13.97
N ALA A 89 -0.47 -3.83 -14.44
CA ALA A 89 0.34 -3.56 -15.64
C ALA A 89 -0.45 -3.68 -16.96
N GLN A 90 -1.63 -4.31 -16.97
CA GLN A 90 -2.37 -4.64 -18.20
C GLN A 90 -2.80 -3.42 -19.03
N ASP A 91 -3.14 -2.30 -18.39
CA ASP A 91 -3.60 -1.10 -19.11
C ASP A 91 -2.44 -0.17 -19.55
N GLY A 92 -1.19 -0.50 -19.17
CA GLY A 92 0.01 0.22 -19.62
C GLY A 92 0.22 1.60 -18.98
N GLU A 93 -0.64 2.04 -18.05
CA GLU A 93 -0.45 3.33 -17.34
C GLU A 93 0.76 3.34 -16.41
N LEU A 94 1.18 2.16 -15.93
CA LEU A 94 2.37 1.96 -15.12
C LEU A 94 3.33 0.97 -15.83
N PRO A 95 4.53 1.41 -16.25
CA PRO A 95 5.51 0.56 -16.92
C PRO A 95 6.31 -0.27 -15.89
N LEU A 96 5.64 -1.20 -15.22
CA LEU A 96 6.24 -2.05 -14.18
C LEU A 96 6.36 -3.52 -14.61
N ASP A 97 7.39 -4.20 -14.09
CA ASP A 97 7.48 -5.65 -14.04
C ASP A 97 6.77 -6.13 -12.76
N PRO A 98 5.68 -6.92 -12.89
CA PRO A 98 4.92 -7.41 -11.75
C PRO A 98 5.74 -8.19 -10.72
N ALA A 99 6.75 -8.93 -11.14
CA ALA A 99 7.59 -9.72 -10.23
C ALA A 99 8.44 -8.83 -9.34
N ARG A 100 9.06 -7.79 -9.92
CA ARG A 100 9.84 -6.80 -9.17
C ARG A 100 8.97 -5.97 -8.24
N ALA A 101 7.80 -5.51 -8.69
CA ALA A 101 6.86 -4.77 -7.85
C ALA A 101 6.43 -5.59 -6.63
N ALA A 102 6.03 -6.84 -6.83
CA ALA A 102 5.62 -7.73 -5.74
C ALA A 102 6.75 -8.02 -4.74
N ARG A 103 8.00 -8.11 -5.22
CA ARG A 103 9.17 -8.28 -4.34
C ARG A 103 9.36 -7.06 -3.44
N LEU A 104 9.31 -5.85 -3.99
CA LEU A 104 9.47 -4.60 -3.23
C LEU A 104 8.30 -4.40 -2.23
N GLU A 105 7.09 -4.75 -2.64
CA GLU A 105 5.89 -4.67 -1.79
C GLU A 105 6.03 -5.55 -0.54
N VAL A 106 6.35 -6.84 -0.72
CA VAL A 106 6.51 -7.76 0.41
C VAL A 106 7.77 -7.45 1.23
N GLU A 107 8.79 -6.83 0.62
CA GLU A 107 10.01 -6.45 1.33
C GLU A 107 9.75 -5.34 2.35
N TRP A 108 8.95 -4.32 2.00
CA TRP A 108 8.58 -3.32 3.02
C TRP A 108 7.70 -3.93 4.11
N TRP A 109 6.83 -4.91 3.80
CA TRP A 109 6.06 -5.63 4.83
C TRP A 109 7.00 -6.33 5.82
N ARG A 110 8.04 -6.99 5.30
CA ARG A 110 9.05 -7.68 6.09
C ARG A 110 9.83 -6.71 6.98
N ILE A 111 10.25 -5.57 6.44
CA ILE A 111 10.99 -4.55 7.18
C ILE A 111 10.10 -3.90 8.25
N HIS A 112 8.84 -3.59 7.95
CA HIS A 112 7.89 -3.07 8.94
C HIS A 112 7.69 -4.07 10.08
N ARG A 113 7.49 -5.35 9.76
CA ARG A 113 7.37 -6.40 10.79
C ARG A 113 8.62 -6.55 11.64
N ALA A 114 9.81 -6.42 11.04
CA ALA A 114 11.04 -6.40 11.81
C ALA A 114 11.11 -5.16 12.72
N HIS A 115 10.74 -3.98 12.21
CA HIS A 115 10.63 -2.74 13.00
C HIS A 115 9.65 -2.85 14.18
N GLN A 116 8.56 -3.62 14.05
CA GLN A 116 7.60 -3.88 15.14
C GLN A 116 8.18 -4.70 16.30
N HIS A 117 9.22 -5.51 16.05
CA HIS A 117 9.71 -6.54 16.99
C HIS A 117 11.20 -6.44 17.32
N ASP A 118 11.96 -5.64 16.58
CA ASP A 118 13.41 -5.50 16.71
C ASP A 118 13.81 -4.02 16.60
N ASP A 119 14.30 -3.48 17.71
CA ASP A 119 14.77 -2.09 17.83
C ASP A 119 15.97 -1.76 16.91
N ALA A 120 16.65 -2.78 16.37
CA ALA A 120 17.74 -2.60 15.41
C ALA A 120 17.27 -2.08 14.05
N VAL A 121 15.99 -2.30 13.69
CA VAL A 121 15.44 -1.80 12.42
C VAL A 121 14.93 -0.39 12.62
N THR A 122 15.43 0.56 11.84
CA THR A 122 15.12 1.98 12.00
C THR A 122 13.96 2.43 11.12
N THR A 123 13.32 3.52 11.53
CA THR A 123 12.32 4.26 10.74
C THR A 123 12.86 4.64 9.36
N ASP A 124 14.15 4.99 9.24
CA ASP A 124 14.79 5.33 7.97
C ASP A 124 14.92 4.13 7.03
N GLN A 125 15.19 2.92 7.55
CA GLN A 125 15.23 1.70 6.73
C GLN A 125 13.83 1.36 6.18
N LEU A 126 12.79 1.52 6.99
CA LEU A 126 11.41 1.33 6.55
C LEU A 126 11.00 2.40 5.51
N ALA A 127 11.35 3.66 5.74
CA ALA A 127 11.10 4.73 4.78
C ALA A 127 11.83 4.47 3.45
N ALA A 128 13.07 3.98 3.48
CA ALA A 128 13.83 3.63 2.27
C ALA A 128 13.14 2.52 1.47
N ALA A 129 12.64 1.47 2.12
CA ALA A 129 11.92 0.39 1.44
C ALA A 129 10.63 0.88 0.74
N LEU A 130 9.92 1.82 1.37
CA LEU A 130 8.74 2.46 0.78
C LEU A 130 9.11 3.36 -0.40
N VAL A 131 10.22 4.11 -0.31
CA VAL A 131 10.75 4.89 -1.43
C VAL A 131 11.08 3.99 -2.61
N ASP A 132 11.80 2.88 -2.38
CA ASP A 132 12.16 1.93 -3.44
C ASP A 132 10.93 1.38 -4.17
N LEU A 133 9.88 1.00 -3.42
CA LEU A 133 8.62 0.54 -4.00
C LEU A 133 7.95 1.64 -4.82
N TYR A 134 7.71 2.81 -4.23
CA TYR A 134 6.91 3.86 -4.86
C TYR A 134 7.62 4.47 -6.07
N SER A 135 8.92 4.73 -5.97
CA SER A 135 9.73 5.18 -7.11
C SER A 135 9.69 4.17 -8.24
N TYR A 136 9.73 2.88 -7.93
CA TYR A 136 9.64 1.84 -8.94
C TYR A 136 8.25 1.76 -9.59
N VAL A 137 7.18 1.67 -8.80
CA VAL A 137 5.81 1.49 -9.31
C VAL A 137 5.35 2.70 -10.12
N TYR A 138 5.70 3.90 -9.69
CA TYR A 138 5.23 5.14 -10.32
C TYR A 138 6.24 5.80 -11.28
N ASP A 139 7.41 5.20 -11.49
CA ASP A 139 8.52 5.79 -12.26
C ASP A 139 8.78 7.25 -11.84
N ALA A 140 8.99 7.44 -10.54
CA ALA A 140 9.08 8.75 -9.90
C ALA A 140 10.41 8.90 -9.13
N ASP A 141 10.91 10.13 -9.09
CA ASP A 141 12.16 10.47 -8.41
C ASP A 141 12.11 10.10 -6.91
N PRO A 142 13.07 9.30 -6.40
CA PRO A 142 13.16 8.95 -4.98
C PRO A 142 13.09 10.12 -4.02
N GLU A 143 13.72 11.26 -4.35
CA GLU A 143 13.68 12.44 -3.49
C GLU A 143 12.27 13.04 -3.41
N ALA A 144 11.55 13.06 -4.53
CA ALA A 144 10.16 13.51 -4.59
C ALA A 144 9.21 12.57 -3.85
N ILE A 145 9.53 11.27 -3.76
CA ILE A 145 8.72 10.23 -3.11
C ILE A 145 8.94 10.19 -1.60
N ARG A 146 10.13 10.55 -1.11
CA ARG A 146 10.49 10.50 0.32
C ARG A 146 9.45 11.11 1.27
N PRO A 147 8.81 12.27 0.99
CA PRO A 147 7.77 12.81 1.86
C PRO A 147 6.55 11.89 2.03
N ALA A 148 6.16 11.17 0.97
CA ALA A 148 5.06 10.21 1.04
C ALA A 148 5.43 9.01 1.90
N ALA A 149 6.64 8.47 1.71
CA ALA A 149 7.14 7.35 2.50
C ALA A 149 7.17 7.68 4.00
N LEU A 150 7.71 8.84 4.39
CA LEU A 150 7.76 9.26 5.80
C LEU A 150 6.37 9.37 6.44
N LYS A 151 5.38 9.87 5.70
CA LYS A 151 4.00 9.95 6.20
C LYS A 151 3.33 8.59 6.33
N ARG A 152 3.70 7.64 5.50
CA ARG A 152 3.24 6.26 5.63
C ARG A 152 3.89 5.56 6.82
N VAL A 153 5.16 5.82 7.11
CA VAL A 153 5.79 5.32 8.34
C VAL A 153 5.13 5.90 9.58
N GLU A 154 4.82 7.21 9.60
CA GLU A 154 4.04 7.83 10.69
C GLU A 154 2.69 7.13 10.89
N ALA A 155 2.00 6.76 9.80
CA ALA A 155 0.77 5.98 9.89
C ALA A 155 0.98 4.58 10.47
N MET A 156 2.06 3.88 10.08
CA MET A 156 2.40 2.56 10.61
C MET A 156 2.67 2.62 12.11
N ASP A 157 3.42 3.62 12.58
CA ASP A 157 3.68 3.83 14.01
C ASP A 157 2.38 4.05 14.81
N LEU A 158 1.44 4.81 14.25
CA LEU A 158 0.12 5.03 14.84
C LEU A 158 -0.70 3.72 14.89
N SER A 159 -0.67 2.94 13.81
CA SER A 159 -1.30 1.62 13.74
C SER A 159 -0.72 0.66 14.77
N ASP A 160 0.60 0.61 14.89
CA ASP A 160 1.29 -0.29 15.82
C ASP A 160 0.98 0.06 17.28
N ARG A 161 0.87 1.36 17.60
CA ARG A 161 0.42 1.83 18.92
C ARG A 161 -1.04 1.46 19.18
N TRP A 162 -1.91 1.62 18.19
CA TRP A 162 -3.32 1.24 18.27
C TRP A 162 -3.51 -0.27 18.47
N VAL A 163 -2.72 -1.09 17.77
CA VAL A 163 -2.69 -2.55 17.96
C VAL A 163 -2.24 -2.92 19.36
N ARG A 164 -1.16 -2.31 19.87
CA ARG A 164 -0.71 -2.50 21.25
C ARG A 164 -1.74 -2.04 22.30
N ALA A 165 -2.60 -1.08 21.95
CA ALA A 165 -3.67 -0.59 22.81
C ALA A 165 -4.94 -1.47 22.78
N GLY A 166 -5.00 -2.52 21.94
CA GLY A 166 -6.10 -3.49 21.90
C GLY A 166 -7.06 -3.35 20.72
N CYS A 167 -6.69 -2.58 19.69
CA CYS A 167 -7.44 -2.45 18.44
C CYS A 167 -8.88 -1.90 18.58
N ASP A 168 -9.11 -0.91 19.45
CA ASP A 168 -10.44 -0.30 19.65
C ASP A 168 -10.81 0.66 18.50
N HIS A 169 -11.99 0.50 17.90
CA HIS A 169 -12.45 1.36 16.80
C HIS A 169 -12.67 2.82 17.20
N ASP A 170 -12.94 3.07 18.47
CA ASP A 170 -13.18 4.42 18.98
C ASP A 170 -11.89 5.14 19.42
N ASP A 171 -10.73 4.48 19.28
CA ASP A 171 -9.44 5.07 19.64
C ASP A 171 -9.07 6.24 18.70
N PRO A 172 -8.74 7.43 19.23
CA PRO A 172 -8.33 8.57 18.43
C PRO A 172 -7.08 8.33 17.57
N LEU A 173 -6.28 7.29 17.85
CA LEU A 173 -5.15 6.88 17.03
C LEU A 173 -5.57 6.50 15.61
N LEU A 174 -6.73 5.86 15.41
CA LEU A 174 -7.22 5.54 14.06
C LEU A 174 -7.52 6.80 13.24
N ALA A 175 -8.06 7.84 13.88
CA ALA A 175 -8.28 9.12 13.22
C ALA A 175 -6.95 9.81 12.87
N ALA A 176 -5.90 9.63 13.68
CA ALA A 176 -4.56 10.13 13.38
C ALA A 176 -3.91 9.35 12.24
N GLU A 177 -3.99 8.02 12.26
CA GLU A 177 -3.50 7.12 11.21
C GLU A 177 -4.12 7.51 9.86
N ARG A 178 -5.44 7.73 9.83
CA ARG A 178 -6.17 8.19 8.66
C ARG A 178 -5.62 9.48 8.08
N ARG A 179 -5.35 10.48 8.93
CA ARG A 179 -4.75 11.75 8.47
C ARG A 179 -3.35 11.55 7.90
N ALA A 180 -2.54 10.70 8.52
CA ALA A 180 -1.20 10.39 8.06
C ALA A 180 -1.23 9.66 6.70
N LEU A 181 -2.12 8.68 6.51
CA LEU A 181 -2.29 7.99 5.23
C LEU A 181 -2.79 8.91 4.12
N VAL A 182 -3.77 9.78 4.39
CA VAL A 182 -4.21 10.80 3.43
C VAL A 182 -3.06 11.74 3.05
N ALA A 183 -2.25 12.18 4.03
CA ALA A 183 -1.08 13.01 3.77
C ALA A 183 -0.01 12.29 2.92
N SER A 184 0.22 11.00 3.19
CA SER A 184 1.10 10.13 2.40
C SER A 184 0.65 10.07 0.95
N TYR A 185 -0.62 9.74 0.70
CA TYR A 185 -1.15 9.67 -0.66
C TYR A 185 -1.18 11.02 -1.36
N ALA A 186 -1.42 12.12 -0.64
CA ALA A 186 -1.36 13.46 -1.22
C ALA A 186 0.07 13.84 -1.65
N ALA A 187 1.08 13.49 -0.85
CA ALA A 187 2.48 13.67 -1.20
C ALA A 187 2.88 12.79 -2.40
N LEU A 188 2.43 11.52 -2.42
CA LEU A 188 2.66 10.60 -3.54
C LEU A 188 2.04 11.17 -4.82
N ARG A 189 0.77 11.59 -4.76
CA ARG A 189 0.06 12.21 -5.89
C ARG A 189 0.85 13.37 -6.49
N LYS A 190 1.34 14.27 -5.64
CA LYS A 190 2.18 15.42 -6.03
C LYS A 190 3.49 15.00 -6.69
N ALA A 191 4.16 13.95 -6.20
CA ALA A 191 5.39 13.42 -6.79
C ALA A 191 5.14 12.82 -8.18
N VAL A 192 4.04 12.08 -8.33
CA VAL A 192 3.61 11.43 -9.58
C VAL A 192 3.20 12.47 -10.64
N GLU A 193 2.52 13.54 -10.25
CA GLU A 193 2.15 14.64 -11.17
C GLU A 193 3.36 15.41 -11.72
N ARG A 194 4.43 15.52 -10.93
CA ARG A 194 5.66 16.21 -11.32
C ARG A 194 6.60 15.37 -12.16
N SER A 195 6.43 14.05 -12.14
CA SER A 195 7.28 13.13 -12.89
C SER A 195 6.84 13.10 -14.35
N PRO A 196 7.68 13.53 -15.32
CA PRO A 196 7.33 13.49 -16.73
C PRO A 196 7.09 12.04 -17.14
N PHE A 197 5.98 11.77 -17.83
CA PHE A 197 5.70 10.45 -18.37
C PHE A 197 6.81 10.07 -19.37
N ARG A 198 7.76 9.22 -18.96
CA ARG A 198 8.73 8.66 -19.89
C ARG A 198 7.99 7.67 -20.78
N ARG A 199 7.57 8.10 -21.97
CA ARG A 199 7.25 7.15 -23.04
C ARG A 199 8.52 6.36 -23.31
N ALA A 200 8.50 5.06 -23.06
CA ALA A 200 9.48 4.16 -23.63
C ALA A 200 9.48 4.39 -25.15
N HIS A 201 10.58 4.89 -25.70
CA HIS A 201 10.76 4.96 -27.15
C HIS A 201 10.88 3.53 -27.71
N PRO A 202 10.38 3.31 -28.94
CA PRO A 202 10.27 2.00 -29.57
C PRO A 202 11.62 1.29 -29.75
#